data_AF-A0A2C9LWZ9-F1
#
_entry.id   AF-A0A2C9LWZ9-F1
#
_cell.length_a   1.000
_cell.length_b   1.000
_cell.length_c   1.000
_cell.angle_alpha   90.00
_cell.angle_beta   90.00
_cell.angle_gamma   90.00
#
_symmetry.space_group_name_H-M   'P 1'
#
loop_
_entity.id
_entity.type
_entity.pdbx_description
1 polymer ?
#
loop_
_entity_poly.entity_id
_entity_poly.type
_entity_poly.pdbx_seq_one_letter_code
_entity_poly.pdbx_strand_id
1 'polypeptide(L)'
;MQERNEVEFVLEGQDSSLISFKHCTKNPGHKDFVKFSDFKVENLPSDYQDVMIYKMIQYIGLITVKLNVSFISNNRSNNDETAKLRGTKNIRLGSGFIMSVCKKEKSLGKKCPCKECLESNNPKEQWAEILVLTAKHVVFDTEEVNIQNVNSSMME
;
A
#
# COMPACT_ATOMS: atom_id res chain seq x y z
N MET A 1 14.25 -9.41 -21.20
CA MET A 1 13.54 -9.92 -20.01
C MET A 1 12.48 -8.87 -19.67
N GLN A 2 11.21 -9.17 -19.89
CA GLN A 2 10.13 -8.18 -19.71
C GLN A 2 9.84 -8.10 -18.21
N GLU A 3 10.17 -6.97 -17.58
CA GLU A 3 9.85 -6.71 -16.17
C GLU A 3 8.32 -6.69 -16.02
N ARG A 4 7.76 -7.76 -15.46
CA ARG A 4 6.34 -7.78 -15.09
C ARG A 4 6.23 -6.98 -13.79
N ASN A 5 5.62 -5.80 -13.88
CA ASN A 5 5.33 -5.00 -12.69
C ASN A 5 4.24 -5.72 -11.87
N GLU A 6 4.44 -5.86 -10.57
CA GLU A 6 3.48 -6.55 -9.70
C GLU A 6 2.34 -5.61 -9.30
N VAL A 7 1.25 -5.65 -10.07
CA VAL A 7 -0.03 -5.02 -9.71
C VAL A 7 -1.09 -6.11 -9.62
N GLU A 8 -1.77 -6.20 -8.49
CA GLU A 8 -2.89 -7.13 -8.30
C GLU A 8 -4.20 -6.41 -8.55
N PHE A 9 -5.10 -7.00 -9.34
CA PHE A 9 -6.43 -6.46 -9.58
C PHE A 9 -7.42 -7.17 -8.68
N VAL A 10 -8.32 -6.40 -8.05
CA VAL A 10 -9.38 -6.95 -7.20
C VAL A 10 -10.72 -6.62 -7.85
N LEU A 11 -11.53 -7.65 -8.09
CA LEU A 11 -12.91 -7.48 -8.51
C LEU A 11 -13.75 -6.96 -7.34
N GLU A 12 -14.71 -6.08 -7.60
CA GLU A 12 -15.61 -5.54 -6.56
C GLU A 12 -16.25 -6.69 -5.75
N GLY A 13 -16.13 -6.64 -4.42
CA GLY A 13 -16.70 -7.61 -3.50
C GLY A 13 -15.83 -8.82 -3.15
N GLN A 14 -14.59 -8.90 -3.65
CA GLN A 14 -13.64 -9.97 -3.29
C GLN A 14 -12.60 -9.51 -2.29
N ASP A 15 -12.42 -10.31 -1.24
CA ASP A 15 -11.35 -10.14 -0.26
C ASP A 15 -10.03 -10.64 -0.86
N SER A 16 -9.14 -9.71 -1.23
CA SER A 16 -7.94 -10.01 -2.01
C SER A 16 -6.96 -10.97 -1.31
N SER A 17 -7.09 -11.12 0.00
CA SER A 17 -6.09 -11.80 0.82
C SER A 17 -6.14 -13.33 0.75
N LEU A 18 -7.26 -13.96 0.37
CA LEU A 18 -7.41 -15.42 0.42
C LEU A 18 -7.59 -16.10 -0.94
N ILE A 19 -8.15 -15.39 -1.93
CA ILE A 19 -8.40 -15.97 -3.27
C ILE A 19 -7.10 -16.07 -4.07
N SER A 20 -6.18 -15.12 -3.89
CA SER A 20 -4.91 -15.00 -4.64
C SER A 20 -3.95 -16.18 -4.38
N PHE A 21 -3.92 -16.72 -3.16
CA PHE A 21 -2.99 -17.79 -2.78
C PHE A 21 -3.27 -19.14 -3.45
N LYS A 22 -4.54 -19.44 -3.78
CA LYS A 22 -4.90 -20.73 -4.39
C LYS A 22 -4.40 -20.87 -5.83
N HIS A 23 -4.17 -19.74 -6.51
CA HIS A 23 -3.76 -19.70 -7.91
C HIS A 23 -2.35 -19.14 -8.11
N CYS A 24 -1.61 -18.90 -7.03
CA CYS A 24 -0.24 -18.40 -7.13
C CYS A 24 0.68 -19.47 -7.72
N THR A 25 1.30 -19.14 -8.86
CA THR A 25 2.27 -20.02 -9.52
C THR A 25 3.70 -19.85 -9.00
N LYS A 26 4.00 -18.72 -8.32
CA LYS A 26 5.33 -18.42 -7.78
C LYS A 26 5.66 -19.24 -6.54
N ASN A 27 4.67 -19.42 -5.65
CA ASN A 27 4.80 -20.24 -4.45
C ASN A 27 3.49 -21.07 -4.26
N PRO A 28 3.32 -22.16 -5.02
CA PRO A 28 2.08 -22.93 -5.00
C PRO A 28 1.72 -23.45 -3.61
N GLY A 29 0.56 -23.02 -3.12
CA GLY A 29 0.07 -23.39 -1.78
C GLY A 29 0.80 -22.71 -0.62
N HIS A 30 1.78 -21.84 -0.90
CA HIS A 30 2.43 -20.97 0.09
C HIS A 30 2.91 -21.69 1.36
N LYS A 31 3.39 -22.93 1.20
CA LYS A 31 3.68 -23.83 2.33
C LYS A 31 4.72 -23.28 3.30
N ASP A 32 5.68 -22.54 2.76
CA ASP A 32 6.79 -21.94 3.53
C ASP A 32 6.59 -20.44 3.76
N PHE A 33 5.36 -19.92 3.57
CA PHE A 33 5.07 -18.51 3.82
C PHE A 33 5.09 -18.23 5.33
N VAL A 34 6.00 -17.36 5.75
CA VAL A 34 6.07 -16.86 7.11
C VAL A 34 5.33 -15.53 7.17
N LYS A 35 4.31 -15.42 8.02
CA LYS A 35 3.64 -14.15 8.27
C LYS A 35 4.63 -13.15 8.86
N PHE A 36 4.48 -11.88 8.53
CA PHE A 36 5.38 -10.83 9.02
C PHE A 36 5.44 -10.78 10.56
N SER A 37 4.30 -10.95 11.24
CA SER A 37 4.20 -11.04 12.70
C SER A 37 4.95 -12.21 13.31
N ASP A 38 5.11 -13.30 12.55
CA ASP A 38 5.75 -14.54 12.99
C ASP A 38 7.21 -14.63 12.53
N PHE A 39 7.70 -13.63 11.78
CA PHE A 39 9.03 -13.62 11.19
C PHE A 39 10.12 -13.40 12.25
N LYS A 40 11.10 -14.30 12.25
CA LYS A 40 12.24 -14.32 13.18
C LYS A 40 13.56 -14.43 12.43
N VAL A 41 14.66 -14.19 13.12
CA VAL A 41 16.01 -14.26 12.52
C VAL A 41 16.32 -15.64 11.97
N GLU A 42 15.79 -16.71 12.56
CA GLU A 42 15.99 -18.09 12.11
C GLU A 42 15.26 -18.40 10.80
N ASN A 43 14.32 -17.54 10.38
CA ASN A 43 13.68 -17.65 9.08
C ASN A 43 14.57 -17.10 7.94
N LEU A 44 15.68 -16.42 8.24
CA LEU A 44 16.66 -16.02 7.25
C LEU A 44 17.53 -17.21 6.84
N PRO A 45 18.04 -17.24 5.59
CA PRO A 45 19.06 -18.21 5.21
C PRO A 45 20.27 -18.11 6.14
N SER A 46 20.94 -19.23 6.43
CA SER A 46 21.99 -19.34 7.45
C SER A 46 23.01 -18.20 7.43
N ASP A 47 23.48 -17.85 6.23
CA ASP A 47 24.53 -16.85 6.02
C ASP A 47 24.04 -15.40 6.25
N TYR A 48 22.74 -15.23 6.39
CA TYR A 48 22.06 -13.96 6.64
C TYR A 48 21.32 -13.93 7.99
N GLN A 49 21.50 -14.92 8.86
CA GLN A 49 20.94 -14.93 10.23
C GLN A 49 21.66 -13.93 11.16
N ASP A 50 21.75 -12.68 10.71
CA ASP A 50 22.37 -11.56 11.38
C ASP A 50 21.28 -10.65 11.98
N VAL A 51 21.51 -10.18 13.21
CA VAL A 51 20.54 -9.39 13.97
C VAL A 51 20.27 -8.03 13.30
N MET A 52 21.26 -7.43 12.64
CA MET A 52 21.09 -6.16 11.94
C MET A 52 20.25 -6.34 10.67
N ILE A 53 20.47 -7.41 9.91
CA ILE A 53 19.65 -7.74 8.73
C ILE A 53 18.20 -8.00 9.15
N TYR A 54 17.99 -8.83 10.18
CA TYR A 54 16.66 -9.08 10.72
C TYR A 54 15.94 -7.79 11.14
N LYS A 55 16.60 -6.92 11.92
CA LYS A 55 16.04 -5.64 12.33
C LYS A 55 15.72 -4.74 11.13
N MET A 56 16.60 -4.67 10.14
CA MET A 56 16.36 -3.89 8.92
C MET A 56 15.11 -4.37 8.18
N ILE A 57 14.93 -5.69 8.02
CA ILE A 57 13.72 -6.26 7.40
C ILE A 57 12.48 -5.93 8.22
N GLN A 58 12.54 -6.04 9.54
CA GLN A 58 11.44 -5.66 10.43
C GLN A 58 11.09 -4.17 10.27
N TYR A 59 12.07 -3.27 10.24
CA TYR A 59 11.83 -1.85 9.99
C TYR A 59 11.19 -1.60 8.63
N ILE A 60 11.70 -2.21 7.57
CA ILE A 60 11.14 -2.07 6.21
C ILE A 60 9.69 -2.58 6.17
N GLY A 61 9.41 -3.73 6.78
CA GLY A 61 8.05 -4.28 6.83
C GLY A 61 7.08 -3.37 7.59
N LEU A 62 7.50 -2.78 8.72
CA LEU A 62 6.68 -1.85 9.51
C LEU A 62 6.32 -0.57 8.77
N ILE A 63 7.19 -0.10 7.86
CA ILE A 63 6.92 1.10 7.05
C ILE A 63 6.31 0.79 5.69
N THR A 64 6.17 -0.50 5.34
CA THR A 64 5.53 -0.92 4.09
C THR A 64 4.02 -0.81 4.23
N VAL A 65 3.38 -0.21 3.24
CA VAL A 65 1.92 -0.02 3.21
C VAL A 65 1.30 -0.69 2.00
N LYS A 66 0.08 -1.20 2.18
CA LYS A 66 -0.78 -1.65 1.09
C LYS A 66 -1.57 -0.44 0.55
N LEU A 67 -1.51 -0.24 -0.76
CA LEU A 67 -2.26 0.80 -1.46
C LEU A 67 -3.46 0.17 -2.16
N ASN A 68 -4.63 0.81 -2.04
CA ASN A 68 -5.84 0.46 -2.76
C ASN A 68 -6.20 1.60 -3.72
N VAL A 69 -5.85 1.41 -4.99
CA VAL A 69 -6.05 2.38 -6.06
C VAL A 69 -7.31 2.03 -6.82
N SER A 70 -8.39 2.75 -6.53
CA SER A 70 -9.74 2.49 -7.04
C SER A 70 -10.05 3.10 -8.41
N PHE A 71 -9.11 3.82 -9.02
CA PHE A 71 -9.32 4.52 -10.28
C PHE A 71 -8.09 4.44 -11.19
N ILE A 72 -8.34 4.46 -12.50
CA ILE A 72 -7.30 4.38 -13.53
C ILE A 72 -7.40 5.65 -14.38
N SER A 73 -6.36 6.48 -14.37
CA SER A 73 -6.37 7.76 -15.05
C SER A 73 -6.53 7.62 -16.56
N ASN A 74 -7.27 8.56 -17.16
CA ASN A 74 -7.35 8.70 -18.62
C ASN A 74 -6.01 9.05 -19.27
N ASN A 75 -5.04 9.53 -18.49
CA ASN A 75 -3.73 9.98 -18.97
C ASN A 75 -2.69 8.87 -19.07
N ARG A 76 -2.99 7.63 -18.64
CA ARG A 76 -2.02 6.52 -18.71
C ARG A 76 -1.55 6.31 -20.15
N SER A 77 -0.27 5.99 -20.35
CA SER A 77 0.30 5.73 -21.68
C SER A 77 -0.33 4.51 -22.36
N ASN A 78 -0.37 4.46 -23.70
CA ASN A 78 -0.85 3.28 -24.46
C ASN A 78 0.03 2.04 -24.24
N ASN A 79 1.24 2.23 -23.76
CA ASN A 79 2.17 1.15 -23.42
C ASN A 79 1.97 0.63 -21.99
N ASP A 80 1.05 1.21 -21.21
CA ASP A 80 0.73 0.75 -19.86
C ASP A 80 -0.19 -0.48 -19.92
N GLU A 81 0.05 -1.48 -19.06
CA GLU A 81 -0.76 -2.70 -19.00
C GLU A 81 -2.25 -2.40 -18.68
N THR A 82 -2.52 -1.31 -17.96
CA THR A 82 -3.86 -0.84 -17.61
C THR A 82 -4.46 0.13 -18.62
N ALA A 83 -3.80 0.39 -19.76
CA ALA A 83 -4.26 1.35 -20.77
C ALA A 83 -5.69 1.09 -21.28
N LYS A 84 -6.13 -0.18 -21.30
CA LYS A 84 -7.48 -0.57 -21.71
C LYS A 84 -8.56 -0.27 -20.67
N LEU A 85 -8.15 0.03 -19.44
CA LEU A 85 -9.04 0.22 -18.28
C LEU A 85 -9.10 1.70 -17.85
N ARG A 86 -8.60 2.63 -18.66
CA ARG A 86 -8.66 4.07 -18.39
C ARG A 86 -10.09 4.54 -18.10
N GLY A 87 -10.21 5.46 -17.15
CA GLY A 87 -11.49 6.05 -16.73
C GLY A 87 -12.39 5.10 -15.94
N THR A 88 -11.96 3.86 -15.69
CA THR A 88 -12.74 2.87 -14.94
C THR A 88 -12.41 2.89 -13.45
N LYS A 89 -13.30 2.31 -12.64
CA LYS A 89 -13.14 2.17 -11.18
C LYS A 89 -12.60 0.80 -10.75
N ASN A 90 -11.75 0.19 -11.58
CA ASN A 90 -11.15 -1.10 -11.23
C ASN A 90 -10.13 -0.93 -10.09
N ILE A 91 -10.33 -1.68 -9.01
CA ILE A 91 -9.42 -1.67 -7.86
C ILE A 91 -8.11 -2.36 -8.23
N ARG A 92 -7.01 -1.65 -8.00
CA ARG A 92 -5.65 -2.17 -8.10
C ARG A 92 -4.96 -2.06 -6.76
N LEU A 93 -4.26 -3.12 -6.40
CA LEU A 93 -3.42 -3.18 -5.23
C LEU A 93 -1.97 -2.98 -5.63
N GLY A 94 -1.25 -2.25 -4.79
CA GLY A 94 0.18 -2.14 -4.87
C GLY A 94 0.78 -1.92 -3.49
N SER A 95 2.10 -1.79 -3.45
CA SER A 95 2.82 -1.49 -2.22
C SER A 95 3.45 -0.11 -2.31
N GLY A 96 3.63 0.51 -1.14
CA GLY A 96 4.45 1.69 -0.98
C GLY A 96 5.23 1.61 0.32
N PHE A 97 6.03 2.62 0.60
CA PHE A 97 6.70 2.75 1.89
C PHE A 97 6.57 4.16 2.44
N ILE A 98 6.43 4.26 3.75
CA ILE A 98 6.35 5.53 4.46
C ILE A 98 7.73 6.18 4.45
N MET A 99 7.82 7.32 3.75
CA MET A 99 9.01 8.17 3.69
C MET A 99 9.12 9.08 4.92
N SER A 100 7.99 9.62 5.38
CA SER A 100 7.96 10.58 6.48
C SER A 100 6.57 10.65 7.11
N VAL A 101 6.55 10.96 8.41
CA VAL A 101 5.33 11.26 9.18
C VAL A 101 5.50 12.63 9.82
N CYS A 102 4.72 13.60 9.34
CA CYS A 102 4.73 14.97 9.83
C CYS A 102 3.53 15.18 10.75
N LYS A 103 3.75 15.04 12.06
CA LYS A 103 2.73 15.39 13.06
C LYS A 103 2.44 16.89 12.98
N LYS A 104 1.16 17.23 12.88
CA LYS A 104 0.70 18.62 12.92
C LYS A 104 0.21 18.90 14.32
N GLU A 105 0.98 19.70 15.03
CA GLU A 105 0.59 20.19 16.35
C GLU A 105 -0.44 21.32 16.22
N LYS A 106 -1.12 21.59 17.33
CA LYS A 106 -2.17 22.61 17.46
C LYS A 106 -1.70 24.05 17.14
N SER A 107 -0.40 24.25 16.89
CA SER A 107 0.32 25.52 16.86
C SER A 107 -0.10 26.50 15.75
N LEU A 108 -1.05 26.16 14.87
CA LEU A 108 -1.51 27.06 13.81
C LEU A 108 -3.04 27.10 13.62
N GLY A 109 -3.82 26.59 14.57
CA GLY A 109 -5.29 26.54 14.44
C GLY A 109 -5.80 25.68 13.26
N LYS A 110 -4.91 24.91 12.62
CA LYS A 110 -5.22 24.02 11.51
C LYS A 110 -5.85 22.73 12.03
N LYS A 111 -7.16 22.61 11.86
CA LYS A 111 -7.92 21.37 12.09
C LYS A 111 -7.51 20.30 11.08
N CYS A 112 -7.76 19.03 11.43
CA CYS A 112 -7.57 17.92 10.49
C CYS A 112 -8.35 18.17 9.18
N PRO A 113 -7.71 18.04 8.00
CA PRO A 113 -8.33 18.34 6.71
C PRO A 113 -9.20 17.18 6.18
N CYS A 114 -9.32 16.06 6.91
CA CYS A 114 -10.16 14.96 6.44
C CYS A 114 -11.65 15.35 6.43
N LYS A 115 -12.41 14.79 5.49
CA LYS A 115 -13.84 15.08 5.30
C LYS A 115 -14.63 14.96 6.61
N GLU A 116 -14.40 13.87 7.36
CA GLU A 116 -15.07 13.62 8.65
C GLU A 116 -14.82 14.73 9.67
N CYS A 117 -13.59 15.26 9.75
CA CYS A 117 -13.28 16.36 10.67
C CYS A 117 -13.84 17.69 10.19
N LEU A 118 -13.91 17.93 8.87
CA LEU A 118 -14.50 19.14 8.31
C LEU A 118 -16.01 19.22 8.55
N GLU A 119 -16.70 18.07 8.51
CA GLU A 119 -18.15 17.96 8.73
C GLU A 119 -18.54 17.81 10.21
N SER A 120 -17.58 17.51 11.08
CA SER A 120 -17.81 17.28 12.51
C SER A 120 -17.85 18.59 13.32
N ASN A 121 -18.77 18.64 14.28
CA ASN A 121 -18.79 19.69 15.32
C ASN A 121 -17.61 19.59 16.30
N ASN A 122 -16.91 18.45 16.35
CA ASN A 122 -15.73 18.22 17.18
C ASN A 122 -14.56 17.68 16.33
N PRO A 123 -13.91 18.56 15.53
CA PRO A 123 -12.79 18.18 14.66
C PRO A 123 -11.58 17.78 15.48
N LYS A 124 -10.81 16.80 14.99
CA LYS A 124 -9.55 16.40 15.63
C LYS A 124 -8.52 17.54 15.54
N GLU A 125 -7.96 17.89 16.68
CA GLU A 125 -6.92 18.91 16.81
C GLU A 125 -5.51 18.37 16.53
N GLN A 126 -5.34 17.06 16.62
CA GLN A 126 -4.09 16.36 16.35
C GLN A 126 -4.28 15.45 15.14
N TRP A 127 -3.38 15.57 14.18
CA TRP A 127 -3.36 14.75 12.98
C TRP A 127 -1.93 14.69 12.42
N ALA A 128 -1.68 13.82 11.45
CA ALA A 128 -0.39 13.71 10.80
C ALA A 128 -0.55 13.63 9.29
N GLU A 129 0.41 14.19 8.57
CA GLU A 129 0.60 13.93 7.14
C GLU A 129 1.59 12.77 7.00
N ILE A 130 1.25 11.80 6.15
CA ILE A 130 2.13 10.68 5.82
C ILE A 130 2.53 10.85 4.36
N LEU A 131 3.83 10.85 4.10
CA LEU A 131 4.35 10.78 2.74
C LEU A 131 4.65 9.32 2.40
N VAL A 132 3.99 8.80 1.39
CA VAL A 132 4.21 7.43 0.88
C VAL A 132 4.90 7.50 -0.47
N LEU A 133 6.01 6.78 -0.62
CA LEU A 133 6.62 6.55 -1.92
C LEU A 133 6.11 5.22 -2.50
N THR A 134 5.77 5.22 -3.79
CA THR A 134 5.34 4.03 -4.52
C THR A 134 5.79 4.13 -5.98
N ALA A 135 5.60 3.05 -6.74
CA ALA A 135 5.93 3.01 -8.15
C ALA A 135 4.86 3.72 -9.00
N LYS A 136 5.30 4.37 -10.09
CA LYS A 136 4.41 5.07 -11.04
C LYS A 136 3.37 4.16 -11.68
N HIS A 137 3.67 2.87 -11.86
CA HIS A 137 2.67 1.94 -12.41
C HIS A 137 1.55 1.65 -11.40
N VAL A 138 1.80 1.76 -10.09
CA VAL A 138 0.78 1.64 -9.03
C VAL A 138 -0.09 2.90 -9.03
N VAL A 139 0.51 4.07 -8.85
CA VAL A 139 -0.16 5.38 -8.90
C VAL A 139 0.48 6.22 -10.00
N PHE A 140 -0.26 6.46 -11.08
CA PHE A 140 0.29 7.13 -12.26
C PHE A 140 0.37 8.65 -12.11
N ASP A 141 -0.68 9.27 -11.57
CA ASP A 141 -0.80 10.71 -11.40
C ASP A 141 -1.72 11.06 -10.20
N THR A 142 -1.96 12.36 -10.02
CA THR A 142 -2.79 12.88 -8.93
C THR A 142 -4.27 12.54 -9.06
N GLU A 143 -4.76 12.24 -10.27
CA GLU A 143 -6.15 11.83 -10.49
C GLU A 143 -6.43 10.48 -9.81
N GLU A 144 -5.46 9.56 -9.90
CA GLU A 144 -5.56 8.25 -9.25
C GLU A 144 -5.46 8.34 -7.72
N VAL A 145 -4.90 9.41 -7.15
CA VAL A 145 -4.81 9.63 -5.70
C VAL A 145 -6.10 10.21 -5.13
N ASN A 146 -6.64 11.26 -5.78
CA ASN A 146 -7.72 12.07 -5.22
C ASN A 146 -9.07 11.35 -5.16
N ILE A 147 -9.20 10.20 -5.82
CA ILE A 147 -10.43 9.39 -5.87
C ILE A 147 -10.40 8.24 -4.83
N GLN A 148 -9.35 8.17 -4.00
CA GLN A 148 -9.18 7.08 -3.03
C GLN A 148 -9.75 7.42 -1.64
N ASN A 149 -10.48 6.46 -1.06
CA ASN A 149 -10.65 6.36 0.38
C ASN A 149 -9.40 5.64 0.93
N VAL A 150 -8.46 6.37 1.52
CA VAL A 150 -7.29 5.75 2.17
C VAL A 150 -7.73 5.15 3.50
N ASN A 151 -8.00 3.84 3.52
CA ASN A 151 -8.14 3.07 4.75
C ASN A 151 -6.75 2.60 5.19
N SER A 152 -6.20 3.23 6.22
CA SER A 152 -4.98 2.73 6.90
C SER A 152 -5.37 1.63 7.88
N SER A 153 -5.52 0.39 7.41
CA SER A 153 -5.44 -0.77 8.32
C SER A 153 -3.96 -1.06 8.53
N MET A 154 -3.42 -0.67 9.68
CA MET A 154 -2.16 -1.25 10.15
C MET A 154 -2.39 -2.76 10.28
N MET A 155 -1.49 -3.56 9.71
CA MET A 155 -1.53 -5.02 9.90
C MET A 155 -1.22 -5.30 11.38
N GLU A 156 -2.27 -5.49 12.17
CA GLU A 156 -2.22 -6.12 13.50
C GLU A 156 -1.99 -7.64 13.37
#